data_AF-A0A931YGW1-F1
#
_entry.id   AF-A0A931YGW1-F1
#
_cell.length_a   1.000
_cell.length_b   1.000
_cell.length_c   1.000
_cell.angle_alpha   90.00
_cell.angle_beta   90.00
_cell.angle_gamma   90.00
#
_symmetry.space_group_name_H-M   'P 1'
#
loop_
_entity.id
_entity.type
_entity.pdbx_description
1 polymer ?
#
loop_
_entity_poly.entity_id
_entity_poly.type
_entity_poly.pdbx_seq_one_letter_code
_entity_poly.pdbx_strand_id
1 'polypeptide(L)'
;GADLSYHSAGGYAGCQILVEGARRAGSPDGEKIRAEILKMDLNTVYGGFKVDQDGFQVSHKMVMFQWQDGKKAIVWPDELATGKARFPTPPWSQR
;
A
#
# COMPACT_ATOMS: atom_id res chain seq x y z
N GLY A 1 -1.23 -20.86 9.55
CA GLY A 1 -1.87 -19.55 9.38
C GLY A 1 -1.92 -19.22 7.91
N ALA A 2 -2.85 -18.36 7.47
CA ALA A 2 -2.84 -17.84 6.10
C ALA A 2 -1.62 -16.93 5.89
N ASP A 3 -1.06 -16.95 4.70
CA ASP A 3 0.13 -16.15 4.36
C ASP A 3 -0.20 -14.65 4.32
N LEU A 4 0.74 -13.79 4.75
CA LEU A 4 0.53 -12.34 4.77
C LEU A 4 0.55 -11.79 3.35
N SER A 5 -0.63 -11.60 2.78
CA SER A 5 -0.78 -10.99 1.46
C SER A 5 -0.75 -9.47 1.52
N TYR A 6 -0.47 -8.85 0.38
CA TYR A 6 -0.65 -7.41 0.16
C TYR A 6 -2.07 -6.96 0.58
N HIS A 7 -3.11 -7.74 0.26
CA HIS A 7 -4.48 -7.41 0.65
C HIS A 7 -4.70 -7.46 2.17
N SER A 8 -4.11 -8.44 2.85
CA SER A 8 -4.18 -8.57 4.31
C SER A 8 -3.50 -7.39 5.01
N ALA A 9 -2.35 -6.96 4.50
CA ALA A 9 -1.64 -5.77 4.99
C ALA A 9 -2.48 -4.49 4.77
N GLY A 10 -3.11 -4.33 3.60
CA GLY A 10 -3.98 -3.20 3.31
C GLY A 10 -5.21 -3.14 4.22
N GLY A 11 -5.86 -4.29 4.47
CA GLY A 11 -6.99 -4.37 5.41
C GLY A 11 -6.60 -3.96 6.83
N TYR A 12 -5.46 -4.45 7.32
CA TYR A 12 -4.98 -4.07 8.65
C TYR A 12 -4.58 -2.59 8.74
N ALA A 13 -3.93 -2.05 7.70
CA ALA A 13 -3.62 -0.62 7.62
C ALA A 13 -4.90 0.24 7.69
N GLY A 14 -6.00 -0.19 7.05
CA GLY A 14 -7.31 0.45 7.19
C GLY A 14 -7.78 0.55 8.65
N CYS A 15 -7.59 -0.52 9.43
CA CYS A 15 -7.87 -0.50 10.87
C CYS A 15 -6.95 0.49 11.62
N GLN A 16 -5.65 0.53 11.31
CA GLN A 16 -4.71 1.47 11.92
C GLN A 16 -5.13 2.94 11.67
N ILE A 17 -5.51 3.24 10.43
CA ILE A 17 -5.99 4.57 10.01
C ILE A 17 -7.27 4.96 10.76
N LEU A 18 -8.24 4.06 10.84
CA LEU A 18 -9.51 4.33 11.51
C LEU A 18 -9.33 4.55 13.01
N VAL A 19 -8.54 3.70 13.68
CA VAL A 19 -8.25 3.81 15.12
C VAL A 19 -7.53 5.12 15.42
N GLU A 20 -6.53 5.48 14.61
CA GLU A 20 -5.80 6.74 14.79
C GLU A 20 -6.69 7.97 14.53
N GLY A 21 -7.53 7.92 13.48
CA GLY A 21 -8.51 8.97 13.19
C GLY A 21 -9.49 9.18 14.35
N ALA A 22 -10.06 8.11 14.89
CA ALA A 22 -10.94 8.15 16.06
C ALA A 22 -10.24 8.70 17.30
N ARG A 23 -8.97 8.31 17.53
CA ARG A 23 -8.16 8.81 18.63
C ARG A 23 -7.93 10.32 18.54
N ARG A 24 -7.61 10.84 17.34
CA ARG A 24 -7.41 12.28 17.10
C ARG A 24 -8.71 13.07 17.21
N ALA A 25 -9.80 12.52 16.69
CA ALA A 25 -11.11 13.15 16.74
C ALA A 25 -11.69 13.22 18.16
N GLY A 26 -11.27 12.32 19.06
CA GLY A 26 -11.81 12.21 20.41
C GLY A 26 -13.31 11.88 20.43
N SER A 27 -13.82 11.28 19.36
CA SER A 27 -15.24 11.04 19.12
C SER A 27 -15.45 9.89 18.14
N PRO A 28 -16.52 9.08 18.31
CA PRO A 28 -16.92 8.09 17.31
C PRO A 28 -17.70 8.69 16.13
N ASP A 29 -17.91 10.00 16.09
CA ASP A 29 -18.62 10.69 15.01
C ASP A 29 -17.85 10.59 13.68
N GLY A 30 -18.53 10.10 12.64
CA GLY A 30 -17.91 9.79 11.35
C GLY A 30 -17.35 11.02 10.63
N GLU A 31 -18.00 12.18 10.72
CA GLU A 31 -17.53 13.40 10.08
C GLU A 31 -16.29 13.95 10.78
N LYS A 32 -16.25 13.90 12.12
CA LYS A 32 -15.04 14.28 12.88
C LYS A 32 -13.87 13.35 12.58
N ILE A 33 -14.12 12.04 12.51
CA ILE A 33 -13.08 11.06 12.15
C ILE A 33 -12.57 11.34 10.74
N ARG A 34 -13.47 11.52 9.76
CA ARG A 34 -13.11 11.84 8.38
C ARG A 34 -12.26 13.11 8.31
N ALA A 35 -12.65 14.16 9.02
CA ALA A 35 -11.92 15.43 9.05
C ALA A 35 -10.49 15.29 9.59
N GLU A 36 -10.27 14.41 10.58
CA GLU A 36 -8.92 14.12 11.08
C GLU A 36 -8.13 13.23 10.12
N ILE A 37 -8.75 12.22 9.52
CA ILE A 37 -8.11 11.33 8.52
C ILE A 37 -7.54 12.15 7.35
N LEU A 38 -8.27 13.16 6.87
CA LEU A 38 -7.84 14.06 5.79
C LEU A 38 -6.57 14.86 6.11
N LYS A 39 -6.21 14.99 7.40
CA LYS A 39 -5.02 15.72 7.87
C LYS A 39 -3.86 14.79 8.21
N MET A 40 -4.06 13.47 8.16
CA MET A 40 -3.04 12.51 8.60
C MET A 40 -1.92 12.36 7.58
N ASP A 41 -0.72 12.24 8.12
CA ASP A 41 0.50 11.87 7.40
C ASP A 41 1.27 10.91 8.34
N LEU A 42 1.19 9.61 8.07
CA LEU A 42 1.73 8.57 8.96
C LEU A 42 2.13 7.32 8.18
N ASN A 43 2.90 6.45 8.84
CA ASN A 43 3.23 5.13 8.31
C ASN A 43 2.33 4.04 8.91
N THR A 44 1.85 3.15 8.06
CA THR A 44 1.14 1.92 8.42
C THR A 44 2.00 0.70 8.11
N VAL A 45 1.53 -0.50 8.45
CA VAL A 45 2.18 -1.75 7.98
C VAL A 45 2.20 -1.88 6.45
N TYR A 46 1.34 -1.12 5.77
CA TYR A 46 1.21 -1.08 4.32
C TYR A 46 1.99 0.09 3.70
N GLY A 47 2.83 0.78 4.45
CA GLY A 47 3.59 1.95 4.00
C GLY A 47 2.90 3.27 4.33
N GLY A 48 3.36 4.34 3.67
CA GLY A 48 2.89 5.71 3.93
C GLY A 48 1.41 5.90 3.63
N PHE A 49 0.74 6.65 4.49
CA PHE A 49 -0.65 7.06 4.35
C PHE A 49 -0.74 8.59 4.42
N LYS A 50 -1.24 9.17 3.34
CA LYS A 50 -1.71 10.55 3.25
C LYS A 50 -2.74 10.64 2.15
N VAL A 51 -3.79 11.43 2.35
CA VAL A 51 -4.81 11.65 1.32
C VAL A 51 -4.87 13.12 0.91
N ASP A 52 -5.34 13.37 -0.31
CA ASP A 52 -5.72 14.72 -0.73
C ASP A 52 -7.11 15.11 -0.18
N GLN A 53 -7.63 16.26 -0.61
CA GLN A 53 -8.91 16.79 -0.13
C GLN A 53 -10.11 15.91 -0.49
N ASP A 54 -10.02 15.14 -1.58
CA ASP A 54 -11.05 14.22 -2.04
C ASP A 54 -10.92 12.83 -1.39
N GLY A 55 -9.84 12.60 -0.64
CA GLY A 55 -9.56 11.33 0.02
C GLY A 55 -8.71 10.37 -0.83
N PHE A 56 -8.14 10.83 -1.94
CA PHE A 56 -7.27 10.01 -2.79
C PHE A 56 -5.91 9.80 -2.13
N GLN A 57 -5.42 8.56 -2.09
CA GLN A 57 -4.15 8.21 -1.45
C GLN A 57 -2.94 8.69 -2.27
N VAL A 58 -2.08 9.51 -1.66
CA VAL A 58 -0.94 10.15 -2.34
C VAL A 58 0.44 9.77 -1.79
N SER A 59 0.52 9.11 -0.63
CA SER A 59 1.81 8.75 0.01
C SER A 59 2.22 7.29 -0.24
N HIS A 60 1.25 6.38 -0.44
CA HIS A 60 1.56 4.97 -0.69
C HIS A 60 2.34 4.79 -2.00
N LYS A 61 3.40 3.98 -1.96
CA LYS A 61 4.27 3.68 -3.11
C LYS A 61 4.04 2.27 -3.60
N MET A 62 3.59 2.17 -4.85
CA MET A 62 3.39 0.89 -5.52
C MET A 62 4.69 0.35 -6.09
N VAL A 63 4.89 -0.95 -5.95
CA VAL A 63 5.94 -1.69 -6.65
C VAL A 63 5.32 -2.57 -7.72
N MET A 64 5.94 -2.61 -8.90
CA MET A 64 5.60 -3.55 -9.94
C MET A 64 6.60 -4.70 -9.90
N PHE A 65 6.11 -5.93 -9.90
CA PHE A 65 6.96 -7.11 -9.97
C PHE A 65 6.61 -7.99 -11.18
N GLN A 66 7.61 -8.74 -11.65
CA GLN A 66 7.47 -9.77 -12.66
C GLN A 66 8.00 -11.08 -12.09
N TRP A 67 7.34 -12.20 -12.40
CA TRP A 67 7.92 -13.51 -12.16
C TRP A 67 9.05 -13.75 -13.16
N GLN A 68 10.26 -13.97 -12.63
CA GLN A 68 11.46 -14.25 -13.39
C GLN A 68 12.21 -15.40 -12.72
N ASP A 69 12.52 -16.43 -13.49
CA ASP A 69 13.24 -17.62 -13.04
C ASP A 69 12.62 -18.23 -11.76
N GLY A 70 11.29 -18.26 -11.70
CA GLY A 70 10.50 -18.79 -10.58
C GLY A 70 10.46 -17.90 -9.33
N LYS A 71 10.92 -16.65 -9.40
CA LYS A 71 10.94 -15.70 -8.27
C LYS A 71 10.28 -14.36 -8.64
N LYS A 72 9.74 -13.65 -7.65
CA LYS A 72 9.24 -12.28 -7.83
C LYS A 72 10.43 -11.32 -7.90
N ALA A 73 10.66 -10.71 -9.06
CA ALA A 73 11.61 -9.61 -9.23
C ALA A 73 10.86 -8.27 -9.29
N ILE A 74 11.27 -7.29 -8.48
CA ILE A 74 10.74 -5.93 -8.58
C ILE A 74 11.36 -5.30 -9.82
N VAL A 75 10.52 -4.78 -10.71
CA VAL A 75 10.95 -4.20 -11.99
C VAL A 75 10.71 -2.69 -12.08
N TRP A 76 9.98 -2.12 -11.13
CA TRP A 76 9.74 -0.68 -11.00
C TRP A 76 9.20 -0.35 -9.58
N PRO A 77 9.50 0.83 -9.00
CA PRO A 77 10.36 1.90 -9.52
C PRO A 77 11.84 1.50 -9.55
N ASP A 78 12.64 2.19 -10.36
CA ASP A 78 14.07 1.88 -10.58
C ASP A 78 14.87 1.85 -9.27
N GLU A 79 14.52 2.71 -8.31
CA GLU A 79 15.14 2.79 -6.98
C GLU A 79 14.91 1.55 -6.11
N LEU A 80 13.86 0.76 -6.38
CA LEU A 80 13.54 -0.49 -5.69
C LEU A 80 13.70 -1.72 -6.57
N ALA A 81 14.08 -1.54 -7.85
CA ALA A 81 14.13 -2.63 -8.82
C ALA A 81 15.25 -3.62 -8.47
N THR A 82 14.87 -4.90 -8.36
CA THR A 82 15.82 -6.01 -8.21
C THR A 82 16.18 -6.66 -9.55
N GLY A 83 15.50 -6.26 -10.63
CA GLY A 83 15.78 -6.68 -12.00
C GLY A 83 15.08 -5.77 -13.02
N LYS A 84 15.40 -5.93 -14.31
CA LYS A 84 14.71 -5.21 -15.40
C LYS A 84 13.47 -5.97 -15.83
N ALA A 85 12.43 -5.26 -16.27
CA ALA A 85 11.29 -5.88 -16.93
C ALA A 85 11.75 -6.65 -18.19
N ARG A 86 11.38 -7.93 -18.31
CA ARG A 86 11.63 -8.73 -19.52
C ARG A 86 10.45 -8.55 -20.47
N PHE A 87 10.69 -7.87 -21.59
CA PHE A 87 9.71 -7.64 -22.66
C PHE A 87 10.30 -8.00 -24.04
N PRO A 88 9.60 -8.79 -24.89
CA PRO A 88 8.32 -9.42 -24.62
C PRO A 88 8.44 -10.44 -23.47
N THR A 89 7.37 -10.59 -22.68
CA THR A 89 7.38 -11.50 -21.54
C THR A 89 7.63 -12.93 -22.03
N PRO A 90 8.61 -13.68 -21.46
CA PRO A 90 8.92 -15.04 -21.89
C PRO A 90 7.70 -15.98 -21.84
N PRO A 91 7.71 -17.11 -22.57
CA PRO A 91 6.70 -18.16 -22.43
C PRO A 91 6.59 -18.63 -20.97
N TRP A 92 5.42 -19.11 -20.54
CA TRP A 92 5.17 -19.52 -19.14
C TRP A 92 6.18 -20.55 -18.61
N SER A 93 6.68 -21.45 -19.48
CA SER A 93 7.71 -22.43 -19.15
C SER A 93 9.10 -21.85 -18.84
N GLN A 94 9.30 -20.55 -19.04
CA GLN A 94 10.57 -19.83 -18.86
C GLN A 94 10.42 -18.63 -17.90
N ARG A 95 9.35 -18.59 -17.10
CA ARG A 95 9.08 -17.53 -16.09
C ARG A 95 9.42 -17.98 -14.68
#